data_AF-A0A7Y2URT2-F1
#
_entry.id   AF-A0A7Y2URT2-F1
#
_cell.length_a   1.000
_cell.length_b   1.000
_cell.length_c   1.000
_cell.angle_alpha   90.00
_cell.angle_beta   90.00
_cell.angle_gamma   90.00
#
_symmetry.space_group_name_H-M   'P 1'
#
loop_
_entity.id
_entity.type
_entity.pdbx_description
1 polymer ?
#
loop_
_entity_poly.entity_id
_entity_poly.type
_entity_poly.pdbx_seq_one_letter_code
_entity_poly.pdbx_strand_id
1 'polypeptide(L)'
;MLHLPLPMLSALLCLVIAALLWRLDLGRGAARMCFVGLFLTFALAAVLVGLRFGYGIERFTVLQRMLPLFTGPLMYLGFLSLAVSSHILRQQAAVHLGVAIIANAVFLLLPPDMPGFDWAITISYLFYLIALIQP
;
A
#
# COMPACT_ATOMS: atom_id res chain seq x y z
N MET A 1 0.62 -32.01 -8.57
CA MET A 1 -0.35 -31.34 -7.69
C MET A 1 -0.05 -29.85 -7.72
N LEU A 2 -1.02 -29.00 -8.09
CA LEU A 2 -0.81 -27.56 -8.12
C LEU A 2 -0.82 -27.05 -6.66
N HIS A 3 0.36 -26.96 -6.03
CA HIS A 3 0.48 -26.36 -4.70
C HIS A 3 0.37 -24.84 -4.86
N LEU A 4 -0.86 -24.32 -4.77
CA LEU A 4 -1.09 -22.88 -4.79
C LEU A 4 -0.62 -22.29 -3.45
N PRO A 5 0.38 -21.37 -3.43
CA PRO A 5 0.85 -20.76 -2.20
C PRO A 5 -0.28 -19.95 -1.54
N LEU A 6 -0.41 -20.00 -0.21
CA LEU A 6 -1.38 -19.18 0.54
C LEU A 6 -1.40 -17.69 0.14
N PRO A 7 -0.25 -17.04 -0.12
CA PRO A 7 -0.24 -15.66 -0.60
C PRO A 7 -1.02 -15.42 -1.90
N MET A 8 -1.16 -16.43 -2.78
CA MET A 8 -1.97 -16.30 -4.00
C MET A 8 -3.47 -16.22 -3.68
N LEU A 9 -3.93 -16.94 -2.66
CA LEU A 9 -5.31 -16.81 -2.17
C LEU A 9 -5.55 -15.44 -1.54
N SER A 10 -4.58 -14.92 -0.77
CA SER A 10 -4.64 -13.55 -0.23
C SER A 10 -4.69 -12.51 -1.34
N ALA A 11 -3.91 -12.70 -2.42
CA ALA A 11 -3.95 -11.83 -3.58
C ALA A 11 -5.32 -11.84 -4.25
N LEU A 12 -5.89 -13.02 -4.49
CA LEU A 12 -7.22 -13.17 -5.06
C LEU A 12 -8.28 -12.50 -4.19
N LEU A 13 -8.24 -12.71 -2.88
CA LEU A 13 -9.16 -12.07 -1.95
C LEU A 13 -9.06 -10.54 -2.02
N CYS A 14 -7.84 -9.99 -2.02
CA CYS A 14 -7.62 -8.55 -2.13
C CYS A 14 -8.13 -7.99 -3.47
N LEU A 15 -7.95 -8.73 -4.58
CA LEU A 15 -8.51 -8.35 -5.89
C LEU A 15 -10.04 -8.34 -5.88
N VAL A 16 -10.66 -9.34 -5.27
CA VAL A 16 -12.13 -9.38 -5.12
C VAL A 16 -12.61 -8.19 -4.29
N ILE A 17 -11.96 -7.90 -3.15
CA ILE A 17 -12.30 -6.73 -2.33
C ILE A 17 -12.13 -5.43 -3.11
N ALA A 18 -11.04 -5.27 -3.87
CA ALA A 18 -10.82 -4.11 -4.73
C ALA A 18 -11.93 -3.96 -5.78
N ALA A 19 -12.36 -5.05 -6.43
CA ALA A 19 -13.46 -5.03 -7.39
C ALA A 19 -14.81 -4.68 -6.74
N LEU A 20 -15.07 -5.16 -5.52
CA LEU A 20 -16.27 -4.82 -4.75
C LEU A 20 -16.25 -3.34 -4.34
N LEU A 21 -15.13 -2.84 -3.82
CA LEU A 21 -14.96 -1.43 -3.48
C LEU A 21 -15.12 -0.51 -4.68
N TRP A 22 -14.65 -0.92 -5.86
CA TRP A 22 -14.83 -0.17 -7.10
C TRP A 22 -16.31 0.05 -7.45
N ARG A 23 -17.17 -0.92 -7.11
CA ARG A 23 -18.62 -0.86 -7.34
C ARG A 23 -19.37 -0.20 -6.19
N LEU A 24 -18.77 -0.10 -5.02
CA LEU A 24 -19.38 0.48 -3.84
C LEU A 24 -19.44 2.01 -3.97
N ASP A 25 -20.59 2.58 -3.61
CA ASP A 25 -20.73 4.03 -3.47
C ASP A 25 -20.38 4.44 -2.04
N LEU A 26 -19.16 4.93 -1.85
CA LEU A 26 -18.68 5.47 -0.57
C LEU A 26 -19.05 6.95 -0.39
N GLY A 27 -19.94 7.50 -1.22
CA GLY A 27 -20.34 8.92 -1.24
C GLY A 27 -19.27 9.85 -1.82
N ARG A 28 -17.99 9.45 -1.81
CA ARG A 28 -16.89 10.20 -2.43
C ARG A 28 -15.97 9.29 -3.24
N GLY A 29 -15.78 9.67 -4.52
CA GLY A 29 -14.93 8.93 -5.45
C GLY A 29 -13.47 8.80 -4.98
N ALA A 30 -12.95 9.79 -4.26
CA ALA A 30 -11.57 9.75 -3.75
C ALA A 30 -11.35 8.67 -2.69
N ALA A 31 -12.31 8.45 -1.78
CA ALA A 31 -12.26 7.37 -0.78
C ALA A 31 -12.16 6.02 -1.46
N ARG A 32 -13.04 5.82 -2.46
CA ARG A 32 -13.05 4.61 -3.30
C ARG A 32 -11.71 4.39 -3.98
N MET A 33 -11.14 5.40 -4.63
CA MET A 33 -9.84 5.27 -5.29
C MET A 33 -8.73 4.88 -4.32
N CYS A 34 -8.69 5.49 -3.13
CA CYS A 34 -7.67 5.20 -2.12
C CYS A 34 -7.78 3.76 -1.59
N PHE A 35 -8.98 3.32 -1.23
CA PHE A 35 -9.17 1.95 -0.72
C PHE A 35 -8.98 0.89 -1.81
N VAL A 36 -9.41 1.15 -3.05
CA VAL A 36 -9.11 0.26 -4.17
C VAL A 36 -7.59 0.17 -4.38
N GLY A 37 -6.89 1.30 -4.40
CA GLY A 37 -5.43 1.34 -4.50
C GLY A 37 -4.74 0.58 -3.37
N LEU A 38 -5.24 0.69 -2.14
CA LEU A 38 -4.74 -0.03 -0.97
C LEU A 38 -4.84 -1.54 -1.15
N PHE A 39 -6.02 -2.05 -1.54
CA PHE A 39 -6.21 -3.49 -1.74
C PHE A 39 -5.47 -4.01 -2.97
N LEU A 40 -5.30 -3.21 -4.03
CA LEU A 40 -4.41 -3.56 -5.14
C LEU A 40 -2.95 -3.63 -4.71
N THR A 41 -2.51 -2.75 -3.81
CA THR A 41 -1.17 -2.79 -3.21
C THR A 41 -0.97 -4.08 -2.42
N PHE A 42 -1.95 -4.48 -1.60
CA PHE A 42 -1.91 -5.76 -0.88
C PHE A 42 -1.95 -6.97 -1.81
N ALA A 43 -2.78 -6.93 -2.85
CA ALA A 43 -2.83 -7.99 -3.85
C ALA A 43 -1.46 -8.19 -4.51
N LEU A 44 -0.84 -7.10 -4.98
CA LEU A 44 0.49 -7.14 -5.59
C LEU A 44 1.55 -7.64 -4.60
N ALA A 45 1.56 -7.12 -3.36
CA ALA A 45 2.49 -7.58 -2.33
C ALA A 45 2.34 -9.09 -2.07
N ALA A 46 1.12 -9.60 -1.97
CA ALA A 46 0.85 -11.01 -1.77
C ALA A 46 1.29 -11.88 -2.98
N VAL A 47 1.12 -11.38 -4.22
CA VAL A 47 1.69 -12.04 -5.41
C VAL A 47 3.21 -12.12 -5.30
N LEU A 48 3.89 -11.02 -4.98
CA LEU A 48 5.35 -10.99 -4.87
C LEU A 48 5.87 -11.92 -3.77
N VAL A 49 5.20 -11.94 -2.61
CA VAL A 49 5.49 -12.88 -1.52
C VAL A 49 5.35 -14.33 -1.99
N GLY A 50 4.27 -14.66 -2.71
CA GLY A 50 4.06 -16.01 -3.23
C GLY A 50 5.05 -16.40 -4.33
N LEU A 51 5.47 -15.46 -5.18
CA LEU A 51 6.56 -15.68 -6.14
C LEU A 51 7.86 -16.05 -5.44
N ARG A 52 8.22 -15.32 -4.37
CA ARG A 52 9.43 -15.56 -3.60
C ARG A 52 9.38 -16.89 -2.84
N PHE A 53 8.40 -17.06 -1.97
CA PHE A 53 8.35 -18.20 -1.04
C PHE A 53 7.67 -19.44 -1.60
N GLY A 54 6.77 -19.29 -2.57
CA GLY A 54 6.06 -20.40 -3.19
C GLY A 54 6.74 -20.95 -4.44
N TYR A 55 7.43 -20.09 -5.19
CA TYR A 55 8.04 -20.44 -6.48
C TYR A 55 9.56 -20.17 -6.57
N GLY A 56 10.19 -19.65 -5.51
CA GLY A 56 11.64 -19.39 -5.47
C GLY A 56 12.11 -18.22 -6.33
N ILE A 57 11.21 -17.32 -6.76
CA ILE A 57 11.54 -16.19 -7.63
C ILE A 57 11.84 -14.95 -6.80
N GLU A 58 13.13 -14.62 -6.64
CA GLU A 58 13.57 -13.53 -5.75
C GLU A 58 13.82 -12.17 -6.44
N ARG A 59 13.78 -12.14 -7.78
CA ARG A 59 14.11 -10.95 -8.60
C ARG A 59 13.27 -9.70 -8.29
N PHE A 60 12.12 -9.86 -7.64
CA PHE A 60 11.18 -8.78 -7.32
C PHE A 60 11.23 -8.34 -5.85
N THR A 61 12.23 -8.78 -5.08
CA THR A 61 12.33 -8.47 -3.65
C THR A 61 12.39 -6.97 -3.36
N VAL A 62 13.05 -6.19 -4.21
CA VAL A 62 13.08 -4.72 -4.08
C VAL A 62 11.67 -4.14 -4.22
N LEU A 63 10.94 -4.50 -5.27
CA LEU A 63 9.56 -4.06 -5.46
C LEU A 63 8.67 -4.50 -4.29
N GLN A 64 8.83 -5.71 -3.79
CA GLN A 64 8.10 -6.23 -2.63
C GLN A 64 8.32 -5.38 -1.37
N ARG A 65 9.53 -4.85 -1.15
CA ARG A 65 9.87 -3.97 -0.01
C ARG A 65 9.38 -2.53 -0.16
N MET A 66 9.12 -2.08 -1.39
CA MET A 66 8.67 -0.72 -1.67
C MET A 66 7.17 -0.51 -1.42
N LEU A 67 6.37 -1.55 -1.67
CA LEU A 67 4.90 -1.50 -1.58
C LEU A 67 4.35 -1.09 -0.21
N PRO A 68 4.89 -1.58 0.93
CA PRO A 68 4.36 -1.23 2.25
C PRO A 68 4.36 0.28 2.52
N LEU A 69 5.28 1.07 1.94
CA LEU A 69 5.30 2.52 2.14
C LEU A 69 4.06 3.24 1.61
N PHE A 70 3.27 2.61 0.73
CA PHE A 70 2.01 3.17 0.23
C PHE A 70 0.79 2.79 1.10
N THR A 71 0.90 1.79 1.97
CA THR A 71 -0.21 1.28 2.79
C THR A 71 -0.78 2.35 3.73
N GLY A 72 0.07 2.96 4.55
CA GLY A 72 -0.33 4.02 5.47
C GLY A 72 -0.96 5.24 4.78
N PRO A 73 -0.29 5.84 3.77
CA PRO A 73 -0.84 6.97 3.01
C PRO A 73 -2.21 6.68 2.38
N LEU A 74 -2.37 5.55 1.69
CA LEU A 74 -3.62 5.20 1.02
C LEU A 74 -4.76 4.99 2.02
N MET A 75 -4.46 4.33 3.15
CA MET A 75 -5.44 4.14 4.20
C MET A 75 -5.86 5.47 4.83
N TYR A 76 -4.89 6.31 5.21
CA TYR A 76 -5.14 7.63 5.80
C TYR A 76 -5.91 8.55 4.86
N LEU A 77 -5.49 8.68 3.61
CA LEU A 77 -6.16 9.51 2.61
C LEU A 77 -7.57 8.99 2.29
N GLY A 78 -7.77 7.67 2.30
CA GLY A 78 -9.08 7.06 2.14
C GLY A 78 -10.08 7.56 3.18
N PHE A 79 -9.72 7.50 4.47
CA PHE A 79 -10.56 8.02 5.55
C PHE A 79 -10.64 9.55 5.55
N LEU A 80 -9.51 10.25 5.39
CA LEU A 80 -9.47 11.71 5.36
C LEU A 80 -10.38 12.26 4.25
N SER A 81 -10.44 11.60 3.10
CA SER A 81 -11.30 12.02 1.99
C SER A 81 -12.79 12.03 2.32
N LEU A 82 -13.23 11.32 3.35
CA LEU A 82 -14.61 11.32 3.86
C LEU A 82 -14.87 12.50 4.81
N ALA A 83 -13.84 13.07 5.42
CA ALA A 83 -13.95 14.10 6.45
C ALA A 83 -13.71 15.53 5.94
N VAL A 84 -12.83 15.73 4.95
CA VAL A 84 -12.36 17.08 4.55
C VAL A 84 -12.74 17.46 3.13
N SER A 85 -12.63 18.74 2.76
CA SER A 85 -12.89 19.19 1.39
C SER A 85 -11.87 18.67 0.38
N SER A 86 -12.25 18.62 -0.91
CA SER A 86 -11.37 18.14 -1.99
C SER A 86 -10.07 18.95 -2.12
N HIS A 87 -10.08 20.24 -1.75
CA HIS A 87 -8.88 21.07 -1.77
C HIS A 87 -7.84 20.61 -0.74
N ILE A 88 -8.28 20.42 0.51
CA ILE A 88 -7.42 19.93 1.60
C ILE A 88 -6.92 18.52 1.28
N LEU A 89 -7.82 17.67 0.78
CA LEU A 89 -7.46 16.30 0.39
C LEU A 89 -6.37 16.28 -0.67
N ARG A 90 -6.44 17.14 -1.70
CA ARG A 90 -5.43 17.19 -2.76
C ARG A 90 -4.06 17.58 -2.22
N GLN A 91 -4.02 18.57 -1.33
CA GLN A 91 -2.78 19.00 -0.68
C GLN A 91 -2.18 17.89 0.18
N GLN A 92 -3.00 17.23 1.00
CA GLN A 92 -2.56 16.11 1.83
C GLN A 92 -2.12 14.92 0.97
N ALA A 93 -2.84 14.60 -0.10
CA ALA A 93 -2.46 13.53 -1.02
C ALA A 93 -1.10 13.78 -1.67
N ALA A 94 -0.83 15.02 -2.10
CA ALA A 94 0.47 15.37 -2.67
C ALA A 94 1.61 15.18 -1.67
N VAL A 95 1.40 15.54 -0.40
CA VAL A 95 2.41 15.37 0.66
C VAL A 95 2.61 13.90 0.99
N HIS A 96 1.55 13.18 1.36
CA HIS A 96 1.66 11.80 1.87
C HIS A 96 2.10 10.81 0.78
N LEU A 97 1.55 10.90 -0.44
CA LEU A 97 1.99 10.07 -1.55
C LEU A 97 3.36 10.52 -2.07
N GLY A 98 3.64 11.82 -2.07
CA GLY A 98 4.94 12.37 -2.47
C GLY A 98 6.07 11.86 -1.57
N VAL A 99 5.87 11.86 -0.25
CA VAL A 99 6.83 11.31 0.71
C VAL A 99 7.05 9.82 0.48
N ALA A 100 5.99 9.04 0.26
CA ALA A 100 6.12 7.60 -0.04
C ALA A 100 6.89 7.36 -1.35
N ILE A 101 6.65 8.16 -2.39
CA ILE A 101 7.38 8.08 -3.67
C ILE A 101 8.84 8.46 -3.50
N ILE A 102 9.13 9.56 -2.81
CA ILE A 102 10.51 10.03 -2.58
C ILE A 102 11.29 9.03 -1.73
N ALA A 103 10.70 8.53 -0.65
CA ALA A 103 11.34 7.50 0.18
C ALA A 103 11.70 6.26 -0.66
N ASN A 104 10.77 5.80 -1.49
CA ASN A 104 11.01 4.71 -2.43
C ASN A 104 12.10 5.02 -3.46
N ALA A 105 12.14 6.23 -4.02
CA ALA A 105 13.18 6.64 -4.96
C ALA A 105 14.57 6.69 -4.29
N VAL A 106 14.65 7.22 -3.06
CA VAL A 106 15.90 7.21 -2.26
C VAL A 106 16.36 5.78 -2.03
N PHE A 107 15.44 4.87 -1.70
CA PHE A 107 15.76 3.46 -1.49
C PHE A 107 16.27 2.73 -2.73
N LEU A 108 15.82 3.11 -3.93
CA LEU A 108 16.35 2.56 -5.19
C LEU A 108 17.81 2.96 -5.44
N LEU A 109 18.28 4.06 -4.82
CA LEU A 109 19.64 4.56 -4.95
C LEU A 109 20.59 3.97 -3.88
N LEU A 110 20.05 3.29 -2.87
CA LEU A 110 20.81 2.71 -1.77
C LEU A 110 21.14 1.22 -2.04
N PRO A 111 22.21 0.68 -1.41
CA PRO A 111 22.53 -0.74 -1.50
C PRO A 111 21.35 -1.62 -1.02
N PRO A 112 21.01 -2.70 -1.74
CA PRO A 112 19.85 -3.57 -1.42
C PRO A 112 19.90 -4.22 -0.04
N ASP A 113 21.11 -4.38 0.50
CA ASP A 113 21.39 -5.11 1.75
C ASP A 113 21.23 -4.22 2.99
N MET A 114 20.91 -2.93 2.80
CA MET A 114 20.80 -1.98 3.88
C MET A 114 19.49 -2.19 4.67
N PRO A 115 19.52 -2.30 6.01
CA PRO A 115 18.33 -2.55 6.84
C PRO A 115 17.34 -1.36 6.93
N GLY A 116 17.54 -0.31 6.14
CA GLY A 116 16.77 0.93 6.23
C GLY A 116 15.30 0.82 5.83
N PHE A 117 14.95 -0.16 4.98
CA PHE A 117 13.57 -0.35 4.53
C PHE A 117 12.62 -0.67 5.68
N ASP A 118 12.98 -1.64 6.52
CA ASP A 118 12.12 -2.12 7.59
C ASP A 118 11.82 -1.00 8.59
N TRP A 119 12.85 -0.23 8.96
CA TRP A 119 12.69 0.94 9.83
C TRP A 119 11.80 2.01 9.22
N ALA A 120 11.96 2.35 7.94
CA ALA A 120 11.12 3.35 7.30
C ALA A 120 9.65 2.91 7.20
N ILE A 121 9.40 1.63 6.92
CA ILE A 121 8.05 1.06 6.93
C ILE A 121 7.46 1.12 8.33
N THR A 122 8.21 0.71 9.35
CA THR A 122 7.77 0.76 10.75
C THR A 122 7.42 2.18 11.18
N ILE A 123 8.28 3.16 10.90
CA ILE A 123 8.04 4.57 11.23
C ILE A 123 6.80 5.09 10.49
N SER A 124 6.67 4.78 9.19
CA SER A 124 5.49 5.14 8.40
C SER A 124 4.20 4.58 9.03
N TYR A 125 4.20 3.31 9.43
CA TYR A 125 3.02 2.67 10.01
C TYR A 125 2.66 3.27 11.37
N LEU A 126 3.65 3.54 12.23
CA LEU A 126 3.42 4.20 13.51
C LEU A 126 2.85 5.61 13.33
N PHE A 127 3.41 6.37 12.40
CA PHE A 127 2.91 7.71 12.05
C PHE A 127 1.44 7.66 11.62
N TYR A 128 1.08 6.78 10.67
CA TYR A 128 -0.29 6.71 10.17
C TYR A 128 -1.27 6.10 11.17
N LEU A 129 -0.83 5.22 12.05
CA LEU A 129 -1.65 4.74 13.16
C LEU A 129 -2.07 5.89 14.08
N ILE A 130 -1.12 6.76 14.45
CA ILE A 130 -1.39 7.94 15.26
C ILE A 130 -2.29 8.93 14.48
N ALA A 131 -1.94 9.22 13.22
CA ALA A 131 -2.66 10.18 12.40
C ALA A 131 -4.13 9.79 12.13
N LEU A 132 -4.44 8.49 12.11
CA LEU A 132 -5.82 7.99 11.93
C LEU A 132 -6.72 8.17 13.16
N ILE A 133 -6.12 8.19 14.36
CA ILE A 133 -6.86 8.29 15.62
C ILE A 133 -6.99 9.75 16.06
N GLN A 134 -6.11 10.62 15.56
CA GLN A 134 -6.19 12.05 15.83
C GLN A 134 -7.37 12.68 15.05
N PRO A 135 -8.27 13.40 15.74
CA PRO A 135 -9.45 14.02 15.14
C PRO A 135 -9.14 15.21 14.23
#